data_AF-A0A7W0R8H3-F1
#
_entry.id   AF-A0A7W0R8H3-F1
#
_cell.length_a   1.000
_cell.length_b   1.000
_cell.length_c   1.000
_cell.angle_alpha   90.00
_cell.angle_beta   90.00
_cell.angle_gamma   90.00
#
_symmetry.space_group_name_H-M   'P 1'
#
loop_
_entity.id
_entity.type
_entity.pdbx_description
1 polymer ?
#
loop_
_entity_poly.entity_id
_entity_poly.type
_entity_poly.pdbx_seq_one_letter_code
_entity_poly.pdbx_strand_id
1 'polypeptide(L)'
;AGLGVIASQQQRSNDAITHWRRAVELDARNFDALFNLTSALIRTGRGADARPYASQFVKTAPRAFYAKDIERFNAWLAAGTR
;
A
#
# COMPACT_ATOMS: atom_id res chain seq x y z
N ALA A 1 18.67 8.01 -20.66
CA ALA A 1 18.46 8.60 -19.32
C ALA A 1 17.25 8.03 -18.56
N GLY A 2 16.11 7.72 -19.22
CA GLY A 2 14.88 7.29 -18.52
C GLY A 2 14.94 5.94 -17.77
N LEU A 3 15.65 4.95 -18.30
CA LEU A 3 15.72 3.61 -17.68
C LEU A 3 16.44 3.60 -16.32
N GLY A 4 17.53 4.37 -16.17
CA GLY A 4 18.24 4.49 -14.89
C GLY A 4 17.41 5.16 -13.80
N VAL A 5 16.60 6.16 -14.18
CA VAL A 5 15.67 6.84 -13.26
C VAL A 5 14.54 5.90 -12.84
N ILE A 6 13.98 5.12 -13.77
CA ILE A 6 12.93 4.12 -13.47
C ILE A 6 13.48 3.02 -12.56
N ALA A 7 14.66 2.47 -12.86
CA ALA A 7 15.31 1.44 -12.05
C ALA A 7 15.61 1.95 -10.62
N SER A 8 16.12 3.18 -10.49
CA SER A 8 16.38 3.81 -9.20
C SER A 8 15.09 4.01 -8.38
N GLN A 9 13.99 4.43 -9.01
CA GLN A 9 12.69 4.58 -8.34
C GLN A 9 12.09 3.23 -7.93
N GLN A 10 12.27 2.17 -8.73
CA GLN A 10 11.85 0.83 -8.37
C GLN A 10 12.64 0.28 -7.18
N GLN A 11 13.96 0.44 -7.16
CA GLN A 11 14.79 0.02 -6.03
C GLN A 11 14.35 0.73 -4.73
N ARG A 12 14.19 2.05 -4.77
CA ARG A 12 13.70 2.83 -3.62
C ARG A 12 12.29 2.41 -3.17
N SER A 13 11.44 2.00 -4.11
CA SER A 13 10.10 1.49 -3.78
C SER A 13 10.16 0.13 -3.08
N ASN A 14 11.07 -0.75 -3.48
CA ASN A 14 11.27 -2.06 -2.84
C ASN A 14 11.84 -1.92 -1.42
N ASP A 15 12.78 -1.00 -1.23
CA ASP A 15 13.33 -0.70 0.11
C ASP A 15 12.22 -0.16 1.03
N ALA A 16 11.41 0.78 0.54
CA ALA A 16 10.26 1.32 1.28
C ALA A 16 9.22 0.25 1.64
N ILE A 17 8.92 -0.68 0.72
CA ILE A 17 8.01 -1.82 0.98
C ILE A 17 8.53 -2.65 2.15
N THR A 18 9.84 -2.91 2.21
CA THR A 18 10.46 -3.67 3.31
C THR A 18 10.29 -2.95 4.65
N HIS A 19 10.55 -1.64 4.68
CA HIS A 19 10.36 -0.83 5.89
C HIS A 19 8.91 -0.80 6.35
N TRP A 20 7.95 -0.62 5.44
CA TRP A 20 6.53 -0.56 5.81
C TRP A 20 5.96 -1.91 6.19
N ARG A 21 6.42 -3.01 5.57
CA ARG A 21 6.07 -4.35 6.04
C ARG A 21 6.53 -4.56 7.47
N ARG A 22 7.76 -4.17 7.80
CA ARG A 22 8.26 -4.26 9.17
C ARG A 22 7.47 -3.39 10.15
N ALA A 23 7.08 -2.19 9.74
CA ALA A 23 6.23 -1.32 10.56
C ALA A 23 4.86 -1.94 10.85
N VAL A 24 4.24 -2.59 9.86
CA VAL A 24 2.97 -3.31 10.03
C VAL A 24 3.12 -4.57 10.89
N GLU A 25 4.25 -5.27 10.79
CA GLU A 25 4.56 -6.41 11.68
C GLU A 25 4.70 -5.98 13.15
N LEU A 26 5.28 -4.82 13.39
CA LEU A 26 5.47 -4.26 14.74
C LEU A 26 4.16 -3.66 15.30
N ASP A 27 3.39 -2.99 14.46
CA ASP A 27 2.10 -2.43 14.79
C ASP A 27 1.10 -2.63 13.65
N ALA A 28 0.23 -3.62 13.83
CA ALA A 28 -0.83 -3.94 12.89
C ALA A 28 -1.88 -2.83 12.73
N ARG A 29 -1.89 -1.81 13.59
CA ARG A 29 -2.77 -0.64 13.52
C ARG A 29 -2.03 0.64 13.12
N ASN A 30 -0.80 0.52 12.63
CA ASN A 30 -0.12 1.64 12.00
C ASN A 30 -0.74 1.91 10.64
N PHE A 31 -1.77 2.77 10.62
CA PHE A 31 -2.56 3.07 9.43
C PHE A 31 -1.75 3.76 8.34
N ASP A 32 -0.76 4.57 8.71
CA ASP A 32 0.13 5.22 7.74
C ASP A 32 1.03 4.18 7.05
N ALA A 33 1.55 3.20 7.80
CA ALA A 33 2.31 2.09 7.24
C ALA A 33 1.43 1.19 6.35
N LEU A 34 0.21 0.87 6.78
CA LEU A 34 -0.76 0.11 5.98
C LEU A 34 -1.09 0.84 4.67
N PHE A 35 -1.32 2.15 4.71
CA PHE A 35 -1.59 2.97 3.53
C PHE A 35 -0.40 3.00 2.57
N ASN A 36 0.80 3.28 3.09
CA ASN A 36 2.00 3.42 2.29
C ASN A 36 2.45 2.08 1.70
N LEU A 37 2.36 0.99 2.45
CA LEU A 37 2.65 -0.37 1.98
C LEU A 37 1.67 -0.75 0.85
N THR A 38 0.37 -0.56 1.08
CA THR A 38 -0.67 -0.86 0.08
C THR A 38 -0.42 -0.07 -1.21
N SER A 39 -0.20 1.24 -1.10
CA SER A 39 0.04 2.11 -2.26
C SER A 39 1.31 1.74 -3.03
N ALA A 40 2.40 1.42 -2.33
CA ALA A 40 3.66 1.02 -2.94
C ALA A 40 3.55 -0.33 -3.67
N LEU A 41 2.86 -1.30 -3.07
CA LEU A 41 2.62 -2.61 -3.68
C LEU A 41 1.74 -2.48 -4.95
N ILE A 42 0.70 -1.64 -4.92
CA ILE A 42 -0.12 -1.36 -6.11
C ILE A 42 0.73 -0.73 -7.23
N ARG A 43 1.52 0.30 -6.90
CA ARG A 43 2.33 1.02 -7.89
C ARG A 43 3.42 0.15 -8.54
N THR A 44 3.92 -0.84 -7.81
CA THR A 44 4.95 -1.78 -8.29
C THR A 44 4.37 -3.02 -8.97
N GLY A 45 3.04 -3.06 -9.20
CA GLY A 45 2.38 -4.21 -9.85
C GLY A 45 2.18 -5.42 -8.93
N ARG A 46 2.53 -5.31 -7.65
CA ARG A 46 2.39 -6.34 -6.61
C ARG A 46 0.99 -6.30 -5.99
N GLY A 47 -0.04 -6.18 -6.83
CA GLY A 47 -1.43 -6.00 -6.39
C GLY A 47 -1.95 -7.15 -5.53
N ALA A 48 -1.55 -8.39 -5.84
CA ALA A 48 -1.90 -9.57 -5.02
C ALA A 48 -1.43 -9.43 -3.58
N ASP A 49 -0.19 -8.96 -3.37
CA ASP A 49 0.38 -8.72 -2.04
C ASP A 49 -0.29 -7.54 -1.33
N ALA A 50 -0.80 -6.54 -2.08
CA ALA A 50 -1.43 -5.35 -1.53
C ALA A 50 -2.83 -5.62 -0.92
N ARG A 51 -3.57 -6.57 -1.49
CA ARG A 51 -4.96 -6.89 -1.11
C ARG A 51 -5.19 -7.09 0.39
N PRO A 52 -4.41 -7.91 1.12
CA PRO A 52 -4.63 -8.10 2.55
C PRO A 52 -4.47 -6.78 3.35
N TYR A 53 -3.44 -5.99 3.04
CA TYR A 53 -3.19 -4.71 3.71
C TYR A 53 -4.26 -3.66 3.39
N ALA A 54 -4.70 -3.59 2.13
CA ALA A 54 -5.81 -2.73 1.72
C ALA A 54 -7.11 -3.08 2.46
N SER A 55 -7.42 -4.38 2.55
CA SER A 55 -8.61 -4.87 3.26
C SER A 55 -8.55 -4.54 4.75
N GLN A 56 -7.39 -4.73 5.38
CA GLN A 56 -7.17 -4.38 6.78
C GLN A 56 -7.35 -2.88 7.02
N PHE A 57 -6.72 -2.03 6.20
CA PHE A 57 -6.85 -0.58 6.31
C PHE A 57 -8.31 -0.14 6.21
N VAL A 58 -9.03 -0.59 5.18
CA VAL A 58 -10.46 -0.29 4.99
C VAL A 58 -11.31 -0.67 6.22
N LYS A 59 -11.04 -1.84 6.81
CA LYS A 59 -11.81 -2.37 7.93
C LYS A 59 -11.53 -1.69 9.26
N THR A 60 -10.30 -1.19 9.46
CA THR A 60 -9.81 -0.82 10.79
C THR A 60 -9.40 0.65 10.94
N ALA A 61 -9.13 1.34 9.83
CA ALA A 61 -8.75 2.74 9.85
C ALA A 61 -9.94 3.62 10.29
N PRO A 62 -9.73 4.60 11.20
CA PRO A 62 -10.79 5.51 11.60
C PRO A 62 -11.27 6.36 10.43
N ARG A 63 -12.54 6.20 10.04
CA ARG A 63 -13.12 6.91 8.88
C ARG A 63 -13.04 8.43 9.01
N ALA A 64 -13.02 8.98 10.22
CA ALA A 64 -12.88 10.41 10.46
C ALA A 64 -11.61 11.02 9.84
N PHE A 65 -10.52 10.25 9.74
CA PHE A 65 -9.25 10.72 9.19
C PHE A 65 -8.96 10.19 7.78
N TYR A 66 -9.46 8.98 7.46
CA TYR A 66 -9.07 8.26 6.25
C TYR A 66 -10.22 7.99 5.27
N ALA A 67 -11.33 8.74 5.34
CA ALA A 67 -12.53 8.49 4.51
C ALA A 67 -12.22 8.34 3.01
N LYS A 68 -11.42 9.25 2.46
CA LYS A 68 -11.06 9.26 1.03
C LYS A 68 -10.19 8.05 0.66
N ASP A 69 -9.24 7.68 1.50
CA ASP A 69 -8.34 6.54 1.26
C ASP A 69 -9.07 5.21 1.41
N ILE A 70 -10.00 5.12 2.37
CA ILE A 70 -10.91 3.98 2.52
C ILE A 70 -11.76 3.81 1.26
N GLU A 71 -12.34 4.89 0.72
CA GLU A 71 -13.13 4.84 -0.52
C GLU A 71 -12.28 4.42 -1.72
N ARG A 72 -11.07 4.96 -1.85
CA ARG A 72 -10.12 4.61 -2.91
C ARG A 72 -9.73 3.13 -2.86
N PHE A 73 -9.33 2.62 -1.70
CA PHE A 73 -8.95 1.22 -1.56
C PHE A 73 -10.15 0.28 -1.67
N ASN A 74 -11.34 0.67 -1.23
CA ASN A 74 -12.57 -0.08 -1.49
C ASN A 74 -12.86 -0.20 -2.99
N ALA A 75 -12.80 0.90 -3.73
CA ALA A 75 -12.99 0.88 -5.17
C ALA A 75 -11.93 0.00 -5.87
N TRP A 76 -10.67 0.11 -5.46
CA TRP A 76 -9.58 -0.72 -5.99
C TRP A 76 -9.77 -2.22 -5.69
N LEU A 77 -10.21 -2.58 -4.47
CA LEU A 77 -10.50 -3.97 -4.09
C LEU A 77 -11.67 -4.54 -4.91
N ALA A 78 -12.72 -3.75 -5.14
CA ALA A 78 -13.89 -4.14 -5.92
C ALA A 78 -13.59 -4.26 -7.41
N ALA A 79 -12.67 -3.44 -7.94
CA ALA A 79 -12.28 -3.45 -9.35
C ALA A 79 -11.56 -4.73 -9.78
N GLY A 80 -11.16 -5.60 -8.85
CA GLY A 80 -10.57 -6.90 -9.13
C GLY A 80 -9.34 -6.79 -10.03
N THR A 81 -8.16 -6.61 -9.43
CA THR A 81 -6.87 -6.71 -10.16
C THR A 81 -6.85 -8.00 -10.98
N ARG A 82 -7.06 -7.89 -12.29
CA ARG A 82 -6.78 -8.91 -13.30
C ARG A 82 -5.27 -9.07 -13.45
#